data_AF-A0A7X6XUA6-F1
#
_entry.id   AF-A0A7X6XUA6-F1
#
_cell.length_a   1.000
_cell.length_b   1.000
_cell.length_c   1.000
_cell.angle_alpha   90.00
_cell.angle_beta   90.00
_cell.angle_gamma   90.00
#
_symmetry.space_group_name_H-M   'P 1'
#
loop_
_entity.id
_entity.type
_entity.pdbx_description
1 polymer ?
#
loop_
_entity_poly.entity_id
_entity_poly.type
_entity_poly.pdbx_seq_one_letter_code
_entity_poly.pdbx_strand_id
1 'polypeptide(L)'
;LNVAQRMSKKAKIHIKIDSGMGRLGFQAQPLNIAEIKKLFNYKGLEIEGIYTHFAKADENDIQFTYEQFTNFLKVVNILDEEGFRIPIKHAANSAAIIQFPDTHLDMVRAGIILFGLYPDSVNRDKARLRPVMTFKTQVSCVKRLPKGRSISYGGIFITRHDSVVATLPVGYADGYSRRLSSRGNVIVKGKRAPIIGRICMDQCMIDVTHIEGVKIGDEVILIGSMGDETITVDDVANTIGTVRDEIVNGVSRRVPRVYKKNNKIIHVKGM
;
A
#
# COMPACT_ATOMS: atom_id res chain seq x y z
N LEU A 1 -31.67 14.61 1.23
CA LEU A 1 -31.99 13.71 0.09
C LEU A 1 -32.47 14.44 -1.19
N ASN A 2 -32.63 15.77 -1.20
CA ASN A 2 -33.24 16.51 -2.33
C ASN A 2 -32.27 17.00 -3.43
N VAL A 3 -30.94 16.83 -3.32
CA VAL A 3 -30.00 17.34 -4.34
C VAL A 3 -30.16 16.60 -5.67
N ALA A 4 -30.16 15.26 -5.65
CA ALA A 4 -30.29 14.46 -6.85
C ALA A 4 -31.60 14.77 -7.61
N GLN A 5 -32.72 14.85 -6.88
CA GLN A 5 -34.02 15.20 -7.45
C GLN A 5 -34.04 16.63 -8.02
N ARG A 6 -33.48 17.62 -7.32
CA ARG A 6 -33.36 19.00 -7.86
C ARG A 6 -32.50 19.08 -9.11
N MET A 7 -31.55 18.18 -9.27
CA MET A 7 -30.72 18.06 -10.47
C MET A 7 -31.33 17.16 -11.54
N SER A 8 -32.55 16.64 -11.33
CA SER A 8 -33.21 15.67 -12.22
C SER A 8 -32.33 14.44 -12.51
N LYS A 9 -31.56 13.99 -11.50
CA LYS A 9 -30.67 12.83 -11.57
C LYS A 9 -31.01 11.83 -10.47
N LYS A 10 -30.52 10.59 -10.63
CA LYS A 10 -30.46 9.60 -9.55
C LYS A 10 -29.04 9.49 -9.03
N ALA A 11 -28.88 9.44 -7.72
CA ALA A 11 -27.61 9.13 -7.09
C ALA A 11 -27.43 7.61 -7.07
N LYS A 12 -26.41 7.13 -7.78
CA LYS A 12 -25.99 5.73 -7.72
C LYS A 12 -25.34 5.44 -6.38
N ILE A 13 -25.82 4.42 -5.70
CA ILE A 13 -25.33 4.02 -4.38
C ILE A 13 -24.99 2.53 -4.34
N HIS A 14 -24.00 2.20 -3.53
CA HIS A 14 -23.67 0.84 -3.16
C HIS A 14 -23.93 0.63 -1.67
N ILE A 15 -24.76 -0.34 -1.33
CA ILE A 15 -25.13 -0.66 0.05
C ILE A 15 -24.00 -1.47 0.68
N LYS A 16 -23.46 -0.98 1.80
CA LYS A 16 -22.46 -1.70 2.56
C LYS A 16 -23.11 -2.57 3.62
N ILE A 17 -22.79 -3.84 3.60
CA ILE A 17 -23.12 -4.81 4.64
C ILE A 17 -21.87 -5.04 5.47
N ASP A 18 -22.03 -4.93 6.79
CA ASP A 18 -21.04 -5.40 7.74
C ASP A 18 -21.37 -6.85 8.10
N SER A 19 -20.61 -7.78 7.51
CA SER A 19 -20.74 -9.21 7.78
C SER A 19 -19.72 -9.74 8.79
N GLY A 20 -18.98 -8.85 9.47
CA GLY A 20 -17.99 -9.23 10.49
C GLY A 20 -16.73 -8.36 10.55
N MET A 21 -16.67 -7.26 9.79
CA MET A 21 -15.52 -6.33 9.81
C MET A 21 -15.62 -5.33 10.97
N GLY A 22 -16.83 -4.96 11.38
CA GLY A 22 -17.04 -4.01 12.48
C GLY A 22 -16.70 -2.55 12.16
N ARG A 23 -16.63 -2.19 10.86
CA ARG A 23 -16.13 -0.87 10.43
C ARG A 23 -17.25 0.08 10.00
N LEU A 24 -18.01 -0.30 8.99
CA LEU A 24 -19.10 0.48 8.40
C LEU A 24 -20.07 -0.49 7.75
N GLY A 25 -21.34 -0.08 7.64
CA GLY A 25 -22.37 -0.83 6.92
C GLY A 25 -23.47 -1.32 7.86
N PHE A 26 -24.55 -1.80 7.25
CA PHE A 26 -25.64 -2.45 7.95
C PHE A 26 -25.17 -3.81 8.48
N GLN A 27 -25.38 -4.09 9.76
CA GLN A 27 -25.08 -5.42 10.29
C GLN A 27 -25.91 -6.46 9.55
N ALA A 28 -25.33 -7.60 9.22
CA ALA A 28 -25.99 -8.71 8.53
C ALA A 28 -27.01 -9.43 9.43
N GLN A 29 -28.06 -8.72 9.83
CA GLN A 29 -29.12 -9.14 10.73
C GLN A 29 -30.49 -8.81 10.13
N PRO A 30 -31.55 -9.60 10.44
CA PRO A 30 -32.87 -9.43 9.83
C PRO A 30 -33.46 -8.01 9.96
N LEU A 31 -33.27 -7.34 11.10
CA LEU A 31 -33.80 -6.00 11.33
C LEU A 31 -33.28 -4.97 10.30
N ASN A 32 -32.01 -5.09 9.90
CA ASN A 32 -31.42 -4.15 8.95
C ASN A 32 -31.87 -4.39 7.51
N ILE A 33 -32.34 -5.61 7.20
CA ILE A 33 -32.91 -5.91 5.88
C ILE A 33 -34.14 -5.04 5.63
N ALA A 34 -34.99 -4.84 6.64
CA ALA A 34 -36.15 -3.95 6.54
C ALA A 34 -35.74 -2.50 6.25
N GLU A 35 -34.68 -1.99 6.88
CA GLU A 35 -34.16 -0.65 6.59
C GLU A 35 -33.57 -0.53 5.19
N ILE A 36 -32.84 -1.56 4.72
CA ILE A 36 -32.31 -1.62 3.36
C ILE A 36 -33.44 -1.52 2.33
N LYS A 37 -34.54 -2.24 2.53
CA LYS A 37 -35.70 -2.20 1.62
C LYS A 37 -36.31 -0.81 1.49
N LYS A 38 -36.33 -0.02 2.57
CA LYS A 38 -36.82 1.37 2.51
C LYS A 38 -36.02 2.23 1.53
N LEU A 39 -34.75 1.91 1.29
CA LEU A 39 -33.90 2.65 0.35
C LEU A 39 -34.43 2.60 -1.10
N PHE A 40 -35.11 1.52 -1.48
CA PHE A 40 -35.69 1.35 -2.83
C PHE A 40 -36.87 2.30 -3.09
N ASN A 41 -37.51 2.82 -2.03
CA ASN A 41 -38.64 3.75 -2.17
C ASN A 41 -38.19 5.20 -2.47
N TYR A 42 -36.90 5.50 -2.36
CA TYR A 42 -36.40 6.85 -2.63
C TYR A 42 -36.17 7.06 -4.12
N LYS A 43 -37.06 7.81 -4.77
CA LYS A 43 -37.00 8.13 -6.22
C LYS A 43 -35.68 8.77 -6.69
N GLY A 44 -34.97 9.44 -5.78
CA GLY A 44 -33.68 10.07 -6.07
C GLY A 44 -32.47 9.13 -5.99
N LEU A 45 -32.66 7.86 -5.63
CA LEU A 45 -31.60 6.87 -5.51
C LEU A 45 -31.71 5.82 -6.61
N GLU A 46 -30.56 5.32 -7.02
CA GLU A 46 -30.40 4.13 -7.84
C GLU A 46 -29.47 3.19 -7.06
N ILE A 47 -30.01 2.05 -6.61
CA ILE A 47 -29.23 1.05 -5.88
C ILE A 47 -28.51 0.20 -6.92
N GLU A 48 -27.26 0.57 -7.20
CA GLU A 48 -26.44 -0.05 -8.24
C GLU A 48 -25.70 -1.28 -7.71
N GLY A 49 -25.34 -1.27 -6.42
CA GLY A 49 -24.58 -2.38 -5.85
C GLY A 49 -24.78 -2.65 -4.36
N ILE A 50 -24.26 -3.79 -3.94
CA ILE A 50 -24.25 -4.25 -2.55
C ILE A 50 -22.93 -4.98 -2.27
N TYR A 51 -22.33 -4.74 -1.10
CA TYR A 51 -21.01 -5.26 -0.83
C TYR A 51 -20.67 -5.46 0.64
N THR A 52 -19.71 -6.36 0.88
CA THR A 52 -19.02 -6.50 2.16
C THR A 52 -17.50 -6.39 1.98
N HIS A 53 -16.77 -6.39 3.10
CA HIS A 53 -15.31 -6.40 3.13
C HIS A 53 -14.81 -7.48 4.09
N PHE A 54 -13.99 -8.41 3.60
CA PHE A 54 -13.40 -9.45 4.44
C PHE A 54 -12.33 -8.86 5.37
N ALA A 55 -12.32 -9.31 6.61
CA ALA A 55 -11.41 -8.84 7.65
C ALA A 55 -10.14 -9.70 7.77
N LYS A 56 -10.21 -10.98 7.37
CA LYS A 56 -9.15 -11.97 7.55
C LYS A 56 -8.82 -12.75 6.26
N ALA A 57 -9.07 -12.15 5.09
CA ALA A 57 -8.84 -12.85 3.81
C ALA A 57 -7.34 -13.07 3.49
N ASP A 58 -6.46 -12.37 4.19
CA ASP A 58 -5.00 -12.42 4.17
C ASP A 58 -4.39 -13.05 5.44
N GLU A 59 -5.21 -13.73 6.23
CA GLU A 59 -4.80 -14.53 7.39
C GLU A 59 -4.92 -16.03 7.08
N ASN A 60 -4.29 -16.86 7.92
CA ASN A 60 -4.35 -18.32 7.77
C ASN A 60 -5.73 -18.91 8.14
N ASP A 61 -6.52 -18.18 8.94
CA ASP A 61 -7.87 -18.59 9.33
C ASP A 61 -8.88 -18.29 8.20
N ILE A 62 -9.08 -19.30 7.35
CA ILE A 62 -10.02 -19.24 6.23
C ILE A 62 -11.48 -19.31 6.68
N GLN A 63 -11.76 -19.87 7.86
CA GLN A 63 -13.12 -20.16 8.30
C GLN A 63 -13.92 -18.87 8.48
N PHE A 64 -13.32 -17.88 9.15
CA PHE A 64 -13.95 -16.58 9.37
C PHE A 64 -14.33 -15.88 8.06
N THR A 65 -13.48 -15.99 7.03
CA THR A 65 -13.77 -15.41 5.71
C THR A 65 -15.02 -16.02 5.08
N TYR A 66 -15.19 -17.34 5.16
CA TYR A 66 -16.40 -18.03 4.69
C TYR A 66 -17.64 -17.73 5.53
N GLU A 67 -17.50 -17.56 6.84
CA GLU A 67 -18.60 -17.10 7.71
C GLU A 67 -19.07 -15.70 7.31
N GLN A 68 -18.13 -14.75 7.11
CA GLN A 68 -18.45 -13.42 6.60
C GLN A 68 -19.14 -13.47 5.24
N PHE A 69 -18.71 -14.36 4.35
CA PHE A 69 -19.30 -14.50 3.02
C PHE A 69 -20.72 -15.08 3.10
N THR A 70 -20.93 -16.11 3.93
CA THR A 70 -22.24 -16.72 4.17
C THR A 70 -23.21 -15.70 4.74
N ASN A 71 -22.79 -14.90 5.73
CA ASN A 71 -23.63 -13.86 6.32
C ASN A 71 -23.98 -12.76 5.31
N PHE A 72 -23.05 -12.40 4.43
CA PHE A 72 -23.32 -11.47 3.34
C PHE A 72 -24.35 -12.04 2.34
N LEU A 73 -24.16 -13.28 1.87
CA LEU A 73 -25.08 -13.91 0.92
C LEU A 73 -26.48 -14.11 1.50
N LYS A 74 -26.63 -14.40 2.80
CA LYS A 74 -27.95 -14.45 3.45
C LYS A 74 -28.74 -13.16 3.25
N VAL A 75 -28.11 -12.00 3.44
CA VAL A 75 -28.77 -10.70 3.24
C VAL A 75 -29.14 -10.50 1.76
N VAL A 76 -28.23 -10.81 0.85
CA VAL A 76 -28.45 -10.68 -0.60
C VAL A 76 -29.60 -11.56 -1.06
N ASN A 77 -29.61 -12.84 -0.65
CA ASN A 77 -30.62 -13.80 -1.06
C ASN A 77 -32.02 -13.40 -0.57
N ILE A 78 -32.16 -12.94 0.68
CA ILE A 78 -33.45 -12.46 1.20
C ILE A 78 -33.96 -11.26 0.38
N LEU A 79 -33.07 -10.33 0.00
CA LEU A 79 -33.45 -9.20 -0.84
C LEU A 79 -33.89 -9.66 -2.23
N ASP A 80 -33.13 -10.56 -2.86
CA ASP A 80 -33.43 -11.08 -4.20
C ASP A 80 -34.74 -11.90 -4.23
N GLU A 81 -34.99 -12.75 -3.23
CA GLU A 81 -36.24 -13.55 -3.07
C GLU A 81 -37.47 -12.66 -2.92
N GLU A 82 -37.33 -11.50 -2.27
CA GLU A 82 -38.39 -10.51 -2.10
C GLU A 82 -38.48 -9.51 -3.27
N GLY A 83 -37.74 -9.73 -4.35
CA GLY A 83 -37.80 -8.93 -5.58
C GLY A 83 -36.96 -7.65 -5.59
N PHE A 84 -36.17 -7.40 -4.54
CA PHE A 84 -35.25 -6.26 -4.44
C PHE A 84 -33.91 -6.56 -5.12
N ARG A 85 -33.93 -6.69 -6.45
CA ARG A 85 -32.73 -7.05 -7.24
C ARG A 85 -31.68 -5.95 -7.25
N ILE A 86 -30.43 -6.31 -6.93
CA ILE A 86 -29.28 -5.40 -6.96
C ILE A 86 -28.27 -5.89 -8.01
N PRO A 87 -27.92 -5.09 -9.04
CA PRO A 87 -27.12 -5.57 -10.18
C PRO A 87 -25.68 -5.97 -9.86
N ILE A 88 -24.98 -5.21 -9.00
CA ILE A 88 -23.54 -5.43 -8.75
C ILE A 88 -23.30 -5.87 -7.31
N LYS A 89 -23.02 -7.15 -7.11
CA LYS A 89 -22.59 -7.71 -5.83
C LYS A 89 -21.08 -7.87 -5.83
N HIS A 90 -20.41 -7.45 -4.75
CA HIS A 90 -18.95 -7.59 -4.66
C HIS A 90 -18.46 -7.81 -3.24
N ALA A 91 -17.59 -8.81 -3.02
CA ALA A 91 -17.03 -9.12 -1.70
C ALA A 91 -15.50 -9.10 -1.71
N ALA A 92 -14.90 -9.76 -2.72
CA ALA A 92 -13.46 -10.03 -2.77
C ALA A 92 -12.58 -8.75 -2.80
N ASN A 93 -11.70 -8.63 -1.82
CA ASN A 93 -10.55 -7.73 -1.85
C ASN A 93 -9.34 -8.45 -2.51
N SER A 94 -8.19 -7.78 -2.59
CA SER A 94 -6.95 -8.35 -3.16
C SER A 94 -6.61 -9.77 -2.67
N ALA A 95 -6.78 -10.06 -1.39
CA ALA A 95 -6.45 -11.36 -0.82
C ALA A 95 -7.46 -12.42 -1.26
N ALA A 96 -8.76 -12.11 -1.17
CA ALA A 96 -9.81 -13.00 -1.64
C ALA A 96 -9.81 -13.22 -3.16
N ILE A 97 -9.33 -12.25 -3.94
CA ILE A 97 -9.12 -12.43 -5.39
C ILE A 97 -8.17 -13.61 -5.65
N ILE A 98 -7.10 -13.73 -4.87
CA ILE A 98 -6.08 -14.79 -5.01
C ILE A 98 -6.53 -16.09 -4.34
N GLN A 99 -7.09 -16.01 -3.14
CA GLN A 99 -7.28 -17.18 -2.28
C GLN A 99 -8.63 -17.86 -2.46
N PHE A 100 -9.70 -17.09 -2.71
CA PHE A 100 -11.09 -17.54 -2.62
C PHE A 100 -11.89 -17.22 -3.91
N PRO A 101 -11.63 -17.91 -5.03
CA PRO A 101 -12.37 -17.72 -6.29
C PRO A 101 -13.90 -17.79 -6.14
N ASP A 102 -14.40 -18.62 -5.23
CA ASP A 102 -15.85 -18.77 -4.99
C ASP A 102 -16.50 -17.52 -4.35
N THR A 103 -15.70 -16.55 -3.92
CA THR A 103 -16.18 -15.24 -3.42
C THR A 103 -16.26 -14.18 -4.53
N HIS A 104 -15.92 -14.54 -5.77
CA HIS A 104 -16.03 -13.67 -6.94
C HIS A 104 -17.50 -13.65 -7.37
N LEU A 105 -18.12 -12.48 -7.19
CA LEU A 105 -19.49 -12.22 -7.58
C LEU A 105 -19.50 -11.43 -8.89
N ASP A 106 -20.41 -10.47 -9.06
CA ASP A 106 -20.49 -9.65 -10.27
C ASP A 106 -19.25 -8.75 -10.46
N MET A 107 -18.55 -8.41 -9.37
CA MET A 107 -17.32 -7.59 -9.40
C MET A 107 -16.36 -7.95 -8.25
N VAL A 108 -15.06 -7.76 -8.47
CA VAL A 108 -14.00 -7.87 -7.45
C VAL A 108 -13.28 -6.53 -7.26
N ARG A 109 -12.62 -6.33 -6.11
CA ARG A 109 -11.94 -5.08 -5.75
C ARG A 109 -10.44 -5.28 -5.56
N ALA A 110 -9.69 -5.19 -6.65
CA ALA A 110 -8.24 -5.21 -6.65
C ALA A 110 -7.67 -3.89 -6.10
N GLY A 111 -6.84 -3.99 -5.05
CA GLY A 111 -6.12 -2.86 -4.46
C GLY A 111 -4.61 -3.08 -4.59
N ILE A 112 -3.98 -3.55 -3.51
CA ILE A 112 -2.53 -3.76 -3.40
C ILE A 112 -1.93 -4.61 -4.55
N ILE A 113 -2.69 -5.57 -5.08
CA ILE A 113 -2.25 -6.43 -6.21
C ILE A 113 -2.05 -5.65 -7.51
N LEU A 114 -2.72 -4.50 -7.70
CA LEU A 114 -2.51 -3.62 -8.87
C LEU A 114 -1.13 -2.97 -8.85
N PHE A 115 -0.50 -2.87 -7.67
CA PHE A 115 0.85 -2.35 -7.50
C PHE A 115 1.91 -3.46 -7.54
N GLY A 116 1.49 -4.70 -7.84
CA GLY A 116 2.37 -5.85 -7.89
C GLY A 116 2.83 -6.34 -6.52
N LEU A 117 2.06 -6.03 -5.47
CA LEU A 117 2.36 -6.38 -4.09
C LEU A 117 1.36 -7.42 -3.60
N TYR A 118 1.87 -8.48 -2.95
CA TYR A 118 1.03 -9.53 -2.38
C TYR A 118 0.45 -9.07 -1.04
N PRO A 119 -0.83 -9.38 -0.74
CA PRO A 119 -1.32 -9.41 0.64
C PRO A 119 -0.55 -10.47 1.46
N ASP A 120 -0.58 -10.39 2.80
CA ASP A 120 0.36 -11.11 3.67
C ASP A 120 0.37 -12.63 3.47
N SER A 121 -0.67 -13.34 3.95
CA SER A 121 -0.67 -14.81 4.02
C SER A 121 -1.30 -15.48 2.79
N VAL A 122 -1.12 -14.91 1.59
CA VAL A 122 -1.69 -15.50 0.36
C VAL A 122 -0.78 -16.51 -0.30
N ASN A 123 -1.35 -17.53 -0.92
CA ASN A 123 -0.60 -18.44 -1.79
C ASN A 123 -0.11 -17.70 -3.05
N ARG A 124 1.20 -17.44 -3.10
CA ARG A 124 1.87 -16.70 -4.20
C ARG A 124 1.94 -17.49 -5.52
N ASP A 125 1.76 -18.80 -5.51
CA ASP A 125 1.75 -19.61 -6.74
C ASP A 125 0.48 -19.39 -7.57
N LYS A 126 -0.59 -18.90 -6.94
CA LYS A 126 -1.88 -18.61 -7.60
C LYS A 126 -1.88 -17.33 -8.43
N ALA A 127 -0.88 -16.45 -8.28
CA ALA A 127 -0.80 -15.21 -9.03
C ALA A 127 0.65 -14.76 -9.18
N ARG A 128 1.07 -14.33 -10.39
CA ARG A 128 2.39 -13.74 -10.61
C ARG A 128 2.29 -12.22 -10.58
N LEU A 129 2.72 -11.60 -9.49
CA LEU A 129 2.71 -10.15 -9.33
C LEU A 129 4.11 -9.58 -9.56
N ARG A 130 4.18 -8.42 -10.20
CA ARG A 130 5.43 -7.70 -10.45
C ARG A 130 5.36 -6.30 -9.85
N PRO A 131 6.17 -5.96 -8.84
CA PRO A 131 6.21 -4.62 -8.27
C PRO A 131 6.36 -3.54 -9.34
N VAL A 132 5.52 -2.50 -9.27
CA VAL A 132 5.46 -1.45 -10.31
C VAL A 132 6.16 -0.15 -9.89
N MET A 133 6.57 -0.04 -8.63
CA MET A 133 7.18 1.16 -8.06
C MET A 133 8.66 0.94 -7.78
N THR A 134 9.47 1.95 -8.13
CA THR A 134 10.85 2.11 -7.66
C THR A 134 10.95 3.47 -6.99
N PHE A 135 11.37 3.50 -5.72
CA PHE A 135 11.68 4.74 -5.01
C PHE A 135 13.19 4.92 -4.96
N LYS A 136 13.69 6.01 -5.53
CA LYS A 136 15.12 6.26 -5.69
C LYS A 136 15.45 7.73 -5.53
N THR A 137 16.70 7.99 -5.21
CA THR A 137 17.30 9.32 -5.07
C THR A 137 18.70 9.30 -5.71
N GLN A 138 19.52 10.31 -5.44
CA GLN A 138 20.90 10.39 -5.89
C GLN A 138 21.81 10.84 -4.75
N VAL A 139 23.10 10.59 -4.86
CA VAL A 139 24.09 11.13 -3.92
C VAL A 139 24.20 12.65 -4.09
N SER A 140 24.01 13.42 -3.02
CA SER A 140 24.16 14.87 -3.03
C SER A 140 25.51 15.36 -2.50
N CYS A 141 26.18 14.55 -1.67
CA CYS A 141 27.49 14.87 -1.13
C CYS A 141 28.24 13.58 -0.76
N VAL A 142 29.57 13.58 -0.87
CA VAL A 142 30.45 12.50 -0.39
C VAL A 142 31.56 13.12 0.46
N LYS A 143 31.82 12.57 1.65
CA LYS A 143 32.88 13.04 2.55
C LYS A 143 33.67 11.86 3.12
N ARG A 144 34.98 12.05 3.26
CA ARG A 144 35.82 11.20 4.12
C ARG A 144 35.77 11.75 5.54
N LEU A 145 35.47 10.90 6.50
CA LEU A 145 35.34 11.27 7.91
C LEU A 145 36.26 10.37 8.74
N PRO A 146 37.00 10.93 9.71
CA PRO A 146 37.88 10.13 10.54
C PRO A 146 37.08 9.22 11.49
N LYS A 147 37.73 8.18 12.01
CA LYS A 147 37.24 7.41 13.16
C LYS A 147 36.82 8.34 14.32
N GLY A 148 35.73 7.99 15.01
CA GLY A 148 35.22 8.74 16.16
C GLY A 148 34.32 9.93 15.80
N ARG A 149 34.04 10.15 14.51
CA ARG A 149 33.12 11.20 14.04
C ARG A 149 31.67 10.79 14.27
N SER A 150 30.95 11.65 14.99
CA SER A 150 29.50 11.56 15.18
C SER A 150 28.73 11.94 13.91
N ILE A 151 27.64 11.21 13.62
CA ILE A 151 26.81 11.39 12.42
C ILE A 151 25.35 11.69 12.80
N SER A 152 24.81 12.72 12.16
CA SER A 152 23.41 13.18 12.31
C SER A 152 23.04 13.66 13.73
N TYR A 153 21.76 13.99 13.91
CA TYR A 153 21.20 14.47 15.16
C TYR A 153 21.40 13.51 16.33
N GLY A 154 21.89 14.07 17.44
CA GLY A 154 22.13 13.36 18.70
C GLY A 154 23.22 12.29 18.64
N GLY A 155 23.97 12.20 17.54
CA GLY A 155 25.17 11.39 17.47
C GLY A 155 25.00 9.91 17.79
N ILE A 156 23.84 9.34 17.45
CA ILE A 156 23.52 7.93 17.74
C ILE A 156 24.42 6.94 16.99
N PHE A 157 25.16 7.45 15.99
CA PHE A 157 26.16 6.70 15.26
C PHE A 157 27.50 7.44 15.31
N ILE A 158 28.55 6.69 15.62
CA ILE A 158 29.94 7.15 15.65
C ILE A 158 30.76 6.23 14.75
N THR A 159 31.52 6.80 13.82
CA THR A 159 32.39 6.05 12.89
C THR A 159 33.41 5.21 13.66
N ARG A 160 33.54 3.91 13.32
CA ARG A 160 34.45 2.96 13.99
C ARG A 160 35.85 2.90 13.37
N HIS A 161 35.96 3.37 12.13
CA HIS A 161 37.18 3.52 11.35
C HIS A 161 37.04 4.80 10.50
N ASP A 162 38.07 5.13 9.73
CA ASP A 162 37.93 6.16 8.70
C ASP A 162 36.88 5.69 7.69
N SER A 163 35.87 6.53 7.47
CA SER A 163 34.68 6.16 6.70
C SER A 163 34.47 7.10 5.53
N VAL A 164 33.90 6.57 4.44
CA VAL A 164 33.34 7.36 3.36
C VAL A 164 31.84 7.42 3.56
N VAL A 165 31.31 8.62 3.77
CA VAL A 165 29.88 8.86 4.03
C VAL A 165 29.28 9.63 2.87
N ALA A 166 28.17 9.12 2.34
CA ALA A 166 27.37 9.82 1.34
C ALA A 166 26.09 10.38 1.96
N THR A 167 25.70 11.59 1.55
CA THR A 167 24.44 12.22 1.91
C THR A 167 23.44 12.05 0.76
N LEU A 168 22.20 11.73 1.12
CA LEU A 168 21.08 11.57 0.18
C LEU A 168 20.05 12.68 0.45
N PRO A 169 19.51 13.34 -0.59
CA PRO A 169 18.45 14.34 -0.47
C PRO A 169 17.08 13.64 -0.38
N VAL A 170 16.90 12.83 0.67
CA VAL A 170 15.63 12.21 1.02
C VAL A 170 15.51 12.07 2.52
N GLY A 171 14.34 12.39 3.08
CA GLY A 171 14.08 12.28 4.51
C GLY A 171 12.65 11.91 4.84
N TYR A 172 12.28 12.06 6.11
CA TYR A 172 10.95 11.63 6.58
C TYR A 172 9.82 12.50 6.02
N ALA A 173 10.07 13.73 5.56
CA ALA A 173 9.05 14.55 4.87
C ALA A 173 8.74 14.05 3.46
N ASP A 174 9.61 13.22 2.89
CA ASP A 174 9.41 12.54 1.60
C ASP A 174 8.68 11.20 1.74
N GLY A 175 8.45 10.76 2.98
CA GLY A 175 7.92 9.44 3.30
C GLY A 175 8.97 8.40 3.66
N TYR A 176 10.26 8.76 3.71
CA TYR A 176 11.32 7.83 4.10
C TYR A 176 11.41 7.74 5.62
N SER A 177 10.72 6.74 6.19
CA SER A 177 10.42 6.65 7.62
C SER A 177 11.64 6.87 8.53
N ARG A 178 11.48 7.77 9.51
CA ARG A 178 12.51 8.03 10.52
C ARG A 178 12.88 6.78 11.33
N ARG A 179 12.00 5.77 11.40
CA ARG A 179 12.26 4.48 12.06
C ARG A 179 13.36 3.65 11.38
N LEU A 180 13.76 4.00 10.16
CA LEU A 180 14.89 3.38 9.43
C LEU A 180 16.26 3.88 9.91
N SER A 181 16.31 4.89 10.79
CA SER A 181 17.56 5.44 11.35
C SER A 181 18.44 4.34 11.93
N SER A 182 19.66 4.17 11.40
CA SER A 182 20.62 3.11 11.75
C SER A 182 20.08 1.67 11.66
N ARG A 183 19.04 1.43 10.87
CA ARG A 183 18.39 0.11 10.72
C ARG A 183 18.16 -0.29 9.26
N GLY A 184 17.93 0.70 8.39
CA GLY A 184 17.68 0.47 6.97
C GLY A 184 18.95 0.38 6.14
N ASN A 185 18.78 -0.05 4.90
CA ASN A 185 19.81 -0.08 3.86
C ASN A 185 19.28 0.61 2.61
N VAL A 186 20.19 0.99 1.72
CA VAL A 186 19.91 1.43 0.35
C VAL A 186 20.82 0.65 -0.62
N ILE A 187 20.56 0.72 -1.92
CA ILE A 187 21.46 0.17 -2.95
C ILE A 187 22.11 1.32 -3.72
N VAL A 188 23.42 1.33 -3.81
CA VAL A 188 24.21 2.25 -4.63
C VAL A 188 25.28 1.46 -5.35
N LYS A 189 25.44 1.67 -6.66
CA LYS A 189 26.36 0.88 -7.52
C LYS A 189 26.20 -0.64 -7.37
N GLY A 190 24.96 -1.12 -7.26
CA GLY A 190 24.65 -2.55 -7.13
C GLY A 190 25.10 -3.18 -5.79
N LYS A 191 25.42 -2.38 -4.78
CA LYS A 191 25.82 -2.86 -3.45
C LYS A 191 24.98 -2.21 -2.36
N ARG A 192 24.70 -2.95 -1.28
CA ARG A 192 24.00 -2.41 -0.10
C ARG A 192 24.90 -1.48 0.70
N ALA A 193 24.32 -0.34 1.09
CA ALA A 193 24.92 0.62 2.01
C ALA A 193 23.98 0.85 3.20
N PRO A 194 24.45 0.70 4.45
CA PRO A 194 23.61 0.94 5.62
C PRO A 194 23.35 2.44 5.81
N ILE A 195 22.15 2.77 6.25
CA ILE A 195 21.81 4.11 6.75
C ILE A 195 22.50 4.29 8.08
N ILE A 196 23.20 5.41 8.26
CA ILE A 196 23.93 5.71 9.49
C ILE A 196 23.44 7.00 10.14
N GLY A 197 23.21 6.94 11.45
CA GLY A 197 22.64 8.04 12.21
C GLY A 197 21.13 8.20 11.95
N ARG A 198 20.60 9.36 12.36
CA ARG A 198 19.18 9.67 12.20
C ARG A 198 18.87 10.14 10.79
N ILE A 199 17.72 9.69 10.27
CA ILE A 199 17.10 10.30 9.09
C ILE A 199 16.52 11.65 9.50
N CYS A 200 16.89 12.69 8.76
CA CYS A 200 16.43 14.07 8.94
C CYS A 200 15.16 14.32 8.11
N MET A 201 14.66 15.56 8.14
CA MET A 201 13.44 15.94 7.42
C MET A 201 13.56 15.71 5.91
N ASP A 202 14.67 16.15 5.32
CA ASP A 202 14.88 16.15 3.87
C ASP A 202 16.17 15.40 3.45
N GLN A 203 16.92 14.83 4.40
CA GLN A 203 18.21 14.19 4.12
C GLN A 203 18.49 12.99 5.03
N CYS A 204 19.33 12.08 4.55
CA CYS A 204 19.93 11.02 5.36
C CYS A 204 21.36 10.72 4.91
N MET A 205 22.08 9.94 5.72
CA MET A 205 23.47 9.56 5.45
C MET A 205 23.59 8.05 5.37
N ILE A 206 24.46 7.58 4.49
CA ILE A 206 24.78 6.17 4.30
C ILE A 206 26.30 5.96 4.39
N ASP A 207 26.72 4.81 4.92
CA ASP A 207 28.12 4.39 4.89
C ASP A 207 28.41 3.69 3.56
N VAL A 208 29.36 4.25 2.79
CA VAL A 208 29.80 3.72 1.49
C VAL A 208 31.29 3.38 1.50
N THR A 209 31.88 3.19 2.68
CA THR A 209 33.32 2.91 2.82
C THR A 209 33.78 1.71 1.99
N HIS A 210 32.96 0.66 1.91
CA HIS A 210 33.21 -0.57 1.15
C HIS A 210 32.78 -0.52 -0.32
N ILE A 211 32.28 0.63 -0.81
CA ILE A 211 31.77 0.79 -2.17
C ILE A 211 32.63 1.81 -2.92
N GLU A 212 33.43 1.31 -3.86
CA GLU A 212 34.40 2.13 -4.57
C GLU A 212 33.77 3.12 -5.57
N GLY A 213 34.36 4.32 -5.60
CA GLY A 213 34.06 5.35 -6.59
C GLY A 213 32.67 5.97 -6.49
N VAL A 214 31.98 5.88 -5.35
CA VAL A 214 30.71 6.59 -5.12
C VAL A 214 30.94 8.09 -5.26
N LYS A 215 30.15 8.75 -6.11
CA LYS A 215 30.26 10.18 -6.43
C LYS A 215 28.90 10.88 -6.40
N ILE A 216 28.94 12.21 -6.36
CA ILE A 216 27.73 13.05 -6.48
C ILE A 216 27.00 12.71 -7.80
N GLY A 217 25.68 12.61 -7.72
CA GLY A 217 24.80 12.24 -8.84
C GLY A 217 24.62 10.74 -9.06
N ASP A 218 25.38 9.87 -8.36
CA ASP A 218 25.15 8.43 -8.46
C ASP A 218 23.74 8.07 -7.97
N GLU A 219 23.04 7.22 -8.73
CA GLU A 219 21.70 6.74 -8.41
C GLU A 219 21.72 5.85 -7.17
N VAL A 220 20.74 6.06 -6.28
CA VAL A 220 20.55 5.30 -5.05
C VAL A 220 19.12 4.77 -4.98
N ILE A 221 18.96 3.45 -4.89
CA ILE A 221 17.67 2.79 -4.74
C ILE A 221 17.32 2.69 -3.26
N LEU A 222 16.17 3.25 -2.90
CA LEU A 222 15.59 3.16 -1.55
C LEU A 222 14.62 1.96 -1.48
N ILE A 223 13.85 1.73 -2.56
CA ILE A 223 12.97 0.59 -2.77
C ILE A 223 13.01 0.24 -4.27
N GLY A 224 13.31 -1.01 -4.60
CA GLY A 224 13.46 -1.53 -5.97
C GLY A 224 14.73 -2.35 -6.14
N SER A 225 15.20 -2.48 -7.36
CA SER A 225 16.35 -3.33 -7.72
C SER A 225 17.41 -2.56 -8.49
N MET A 226 18.68 -2.94 -8.30
CA MET A 226 19.83 -2.47 -9.10
C MET A 226 20.86 -3.60 -9.19
N GLY A 227 21.07 -4.14 -10.38
CA GLY A 227 21.83 -5.37 -10.55
C GLY A 227 21.12 -6.54 -9.87
N ASP A 228 21.90 -7.35 -9.13
CA ASP A 228 21.38 -8.51 -8.39
C ASP A 228 20.81 -8.15 -7.01
N GLU A 229 20.96 -6.90 -6.58
CA GLU A 229 20.44 -6.41 -5.30
C GLU A 229 19.01 -5.88 -5.43
N THR A 230 18.18 -6.19 -4.43
CA THR A 230 16.79 -5.73 -4.34
C THR A 230 16.41 -5.36 -2.91
N ILE A 231 15.81 -4.19 -2.71
CA ILE A 231 15.14 -3.80 -1.47
C ILE A 231 13.65 -3.71 -1.76
N THR A 232 12.88 -4.65 -1.23
CA THR A 232 11.43 -4.70 -1.43
C THR A 232 10.69 -3.77 -0.46
N VAL A 233 9.41 -3.52 -0.75
CA VAL A 233 8.52 -2.81 0.18
C VAL A 233 8.39 -3.60 1.49
N ASP A 234 8.31 -4.93 1.41
CA ASP A 234 8.22 -5.81 2.58
C ASP A 234 9.49 -5.73 3.45
N ASP A 235 10.69 -5.65 2.85
CA ASP A 235 11.94 -5.47 3.61
C ASP A 235 11.91 -4.20 4.46
N VAL A 236 11.44 -3.09 3.88
CA VAL A 236 11.31 -1.81 4.60
C VAL A 236 10.24 -1.90 5.68
N ALA A 237 9.08 -2.48 5.38
CA ALA A 237 7.98 -2.66 6.31
C ALA A 237 8.40 -3.51 7.52
N ASN A 238 9.05 -4.65 7.27
CA ASN A 238 9.59 -5.55 8.30
C ASN A 238 10.66 -4.86 9.14
N THR A 239 11.57 -4.10 8.50
CA THR A 239 12.63 -3.37 9.20
C THR A 239 12.06 -2.40 10.25
N ILE A 240 10.93 -1.76 9.97
CA ILE A 240 10.32 -0.80 10.90
C ILE A 240 9.15 -1.37 11.69
N GLY A 241 8.69 -2.60 11.42
CA GLY A 241 7.55 -3.22 12.09
C GLY A 241 6.22 -2.57 11.72
N THR A 242 5.92 -2.54 10.42
CA THR A 242 4.62 -2.09 9.87
C THR A 242 4.21 -2.93 8.65
N VAL A 243 3.11 -2.55 8.00
CA VAL A 243 2.58 -3.17 6.78
C VAL A 243 3.04 -2.42 5.52
N ARG A 244 3.13 -3.16 4.40
CA ARG A 244 3.54 -2.63 3.09
C ARG A 244 2.73 -1.44 2.61
N ASP A 245 1.43 -1.41 2.92
CA ASP A 245 0.51 -0.35 2.55
C ASP A 245 0.94 1.00 3.17
N GLU A 246 1.46 1.00 4.41
CA GLU A 246 1.97 2.22 5.04
C GLU A 246 3.21 2.75 4.30
N ILE A 247 4.08 1.85 3.83
CA ILE A 247 5.30 2.23 3.11
C ILE A 247 4.96 2.90 1.77
N VAL A 248 4.08 2.29 0.96
CA VAL A 248 3.73 2.84 -0.36
C VAL A 248 2.89 4.09 -0.27
N ASN A 249 1.96 4.15 0.70
CA ASN A 249 1.12 5.33 0.92
C ASN A 249 1.89 6.46 1.61
N GLY A 250 2.98 6.14 2.31
CA GLY A 250 3.82 7.11 3.02
C GLY A 250 4.62 8.02 2.08
N VAL A 251 4.88 7.62 0.83
CA VAL A 251 5.63 8.44 -0.13
C VAL A 251 4.88 9.76 -0.37
N SER A 252 5.46 10.87 0.08
CA SER A 252 4.75 12.14 0.17
C SER A 252 4.53 12.78 -1.20
N ARG A 253 3.60 13.74 -1.31
CA ARG A 253 3.31 14.46 -2.57
C ARG A 253 4.49 15.30 -3.07
N ARG A 254 5.50 15.60 -2.24
CA ARG A 254 6.73 16.33 -2.64
C ARG A 254 7.61 15.52 -3.58
N VAL A 255 7.51 14.18 -3.53
CA VAL A 255 8.28 13.29 -4.39
C VAL A 255 7.65 13.27 -5.80
N PRO A 256 8.36 13.66 -6.86
CA PRO A 256 7.80 13.59 -8.21
C PRO A 256 7.56 12.13 -8.63
N ARG A 257 6.48 11.90 -9.39
CA ARG A 257 6.15 10.57 -9.94
C ARG A 257 6.48 10.54 -11.42
N VAL A 258 7.36 9.64 -11.82
CA VAL A 258 7.73 9.38 -13.22
C VAL A 258 7.04 8.10 -13.68
N TYR A 259 6.08 8.23 -14.59
CA TYR A 259 5.33 7.11 -15.14
C TYR A 259 6.00 6.58 -16.40
N LYS A 260 6.16 5.26 -16.48
CA LYS A 260 6.77 4.57 -17.61
C LYS A 260 5.80 3.60 -18.27
N LYS A 261 5.83 3.55 -19.60
CA LYS A 261 5.18 2.52 -20.42
C LYS A 261 6.20 2.01 -21.44
N ASN A 262 6.37 0.70 -21.52
CA ASN A 262 7.39 0.06 -22.38
C ASN A 262 8.79 0.68 -22.21
N ASN A 263 9.20 0.88 -20.95
CA ASN A 263 10.45 1.52 -20.53
C ASN A 263 10.65 2.98 -20.97
N LYS A 264 9.66 3.60 -21.63
CA LYS A 264 9.67 5.03 -21.98
C LYS A 264 8.90 5.84 -20.96
N ILE A 265 9.43 7.01 -20.60
CA ILE A 265 8.72 7.96 -19.75
C ILE A 265 7.54 8.52 -20.56
N ILE A 266 6.34 8.43 -20.00
CA ILE A 266 5.11 8.92 -20.65
C ILE A 266 4.49 10.11 -19.92
N HIS A 267 4.81 10.29 -18.64
CA HIS A 267 4.27 11.38 -17.84
C HIS A 267 5.15 11.61 -16.61
N VAL A 268 5.30 12.88 -16.21
CA VAL A 268 5.87 13.24 -14.92
C VAL A 268 4.91 14.16 -14.18
N LYS A 269 4.65 13.84 -12.91
CA LYS A 269 3.75 14.60 -12.03
C LYS A 269 4.54 15.15 -10.85
N GLY A 270 4.33 16.43 -10.53
CA GLY A 270 4.97 17.08 -9.38
C GLY A 270 6.39 17.58 -9.64
N MET A 271 6.73 17.84 -10.91
CA MET A 271 7.78 18.79 -11.27
C MET A 271 7.17 20.18 -11.42
#